data_AF-A0A1A7X445-F1
#
_entry.id   AF-A0A1A7X445-F1
#
_cell.length_a   1.000
_cell.length_b   1.000
_cell.length_c   1.000
_cell.angle_alpha   90.00
_cell.angle_beta   90.00
_cell.angle_gamma   90.00
#
_symmetry.space_group_name_H-M   'P 1'
#
loop_
_entity.id
_entity.type
_entity.pdbx_description
1 polymer ?
#
loop_
_entity_poly.entity_id
_entity_poly.type
_entity_poly.pdbx_seq_one_letter_code
_entity_poly.pdbx_strand_id
1 'polypeptide(L)'
;FCRCGPGFRVSPAGDQCDDVNECEEQNGVCGDVGDCVNNLGSYTCTCPEGYRQVNGTSCRDVDECVEEAELCHPHGRCVNIEGSYQCVCDPGFTTSINTPSCDDIDECRLNETRCGLHGFCENRLGLFQCVCDQGYQVSQDEQSCEDVNECELLSSVCGEAECVNVDGTFLCVCPSGQDYNFMTAKCESIPKAPPVERKECYYNLNDENLCESVLTSHVTLQECCCTLGAGWGDNCEVYPCPVNGTDQFTQMCPSGRGFIPSEDLLYGLQFSDHYKDADECSLFGQEVCKGGYCKNTEGSYECYCMGGHYYDPIRLECRDINECLDEMLCDGGECQNTDGSYVCMCRHPLVLDPDSHRCVPVPELAEQ
;
A
#
# COMPACT_ATOMS: atom_id res chain seq x y z
N PHE A 1 -51.75 4.16 -85.50
CA PHE A 1 -50.68 3.37 -84.85
C PHE A 1 -49.93 4.30 -83.92
N CYS A 2 -50.13 4.18 -82.60
CA CYS A 2 -49.25 4.82 -81.63
C CYS A 2 -47.88 4.14 -81.72
N ARG A 3 -46.82 4.93 -81.93
CA ARG A 3 -45.44 4.46 -81.90
C ARG A 3 -44.75 5.16 -80.74
N CYS A 4 -44.40 4.40 -79.72
CA CYS A 4 -43.72 4.92 -78.54
C CYS A 4 -42.21 5.06 -78.82
N GLY A 5 -41.57 6.01 -78.13
CA GLY A 5 -40.12 6.17 -78.12
C GLY A 5 -39.42 5.06 -77.33
N PRO A 6 -38.08 5.00 -77.36
CA PRO A 6 -37.30 4.09 -76.51
C PRO A 6 -37.66 4.28 -75.02
N GLY A 7 -37.72 3.20 -74.25
CA GLY A 7 -38.11 3.21 -72.82
C GLY A 7 -39.62 3.24 -72.55
N PHE A 8 -40.47 3.23 -73.59
CA PHE A 8 -41.93 3.27 -73.43
C PHE A 8 -42.60 2.13 -74.22
N ARG A 9 -43.68 1.57 -73.67
CA ARG A 9 -44.56 0.59 -74.33
C ARG A 9 -45.95 1.16 -74.58
N VAL A 10 -46.65 0.64 -75.57
CA VAL A 10 -48.03 1.06 -75.85
C VAL A 10 -48.95 0.54 -74.74
N SER A 11 -49.82 1.40 -74.22
CA SER A 11 -50.81 1.05 -73.20
C SER A 11 -51.71 -0.11 -73.67
N PRO A 12 -52.30 -0.91 -72.77
CA PRO A 12 -53.22 -1.99 -73.16
C PRO A 12 -54.44 -1.51 -73.96
N ALA A 13 -54.84 -0.24 -73.79
CA ALA A 13 -55.92 0.40 -74.55
C ALA A 13 -55.46 0.94 -75.93
N GLY A 14 -54.15 0.99 -76.20
CA GLY A 14 -53.59 1.36 -77.49
C GLY A 14 -53.47 2.85 -77.76
N ASP A 15 -53.74 3.69 -76.75
CA ASP A 15 -53.93 5.14 -76.87
C ASP A 15 -52.84 5.98 -76.18
N GLN A 16 -52.03 5.38 -75.29
CA GLN A 16 -50.95 6.06 -74.56
C GLN A 16 -49.64 5.26 -74.65
N CYS A 17 -48.53 5.93 -74.35
CA CYS A 17 -47.23 5.30 -74.14
C CYS A 17 -46.94 5.30 -72.64
N ASP A 18 -46.93 4.12 -72.05
CA ASP A 18 -46.61 3.90 -70.65
C ASP A 18 -45.11 3.65 -70.53
N ASP A 19 -44.51 4.22 -69.50
CA ASP A 19 -43.11 4.02 -69.15
C ASP A 19 -42.84 2.53 -68.85
N VAL A 20 -41.73 2.00 -69.35
CA VAL A 20 -41.28 0.65 -69.00
C VAL A 20 -40.50 0.76 -67.70
N ASN A 21 -40.97 0.13 -66.64
CA ASN A 21 -40.23 0.13 -65.38
C ASN A 21 -39.13 -0.94 -65.44
N GLU A 22 -37.92 -0.57 -65.85
CA GLU A 22 -36.83 -1.54 -65.99
C GLU A 22 -36.42 -2.16 -64.65
N CYS A 23 -36.64 -1.46 -63.52
CA CYS A 23 -36.34 -1.98 -62.19
C CYS A 23 -37.26 -3.12 -61.75
N GLU A 24 -38.50 -3.17 -62.24
CA GLU A 24 -39.45 -4.26 -61.96
C GLU A 24 -39.43 -5.35 -63.04
N GLU A 25 -39.21 -4.94 -64.29
CA GLU A 25 -39.32 -5.83 -65.45
C GLU A 25 -38.00 -6.53 -65.81
N GLN A 26 -36.85 -6.01 -65.36
CA GLN A 26 -35.53 -6.60 -65.59
C GLN A 26 -34.77 -6.82 -64.27
N ASN A 27 -34.89 -8.04 -63.75
CA ASN A 27 -34.19 -8.43 -62.52
C ASN A 27 -32.66 -8.36 -62.70
N GLY A 28 -31.96 -7.67 -61.80
CA GLY A 28 -30.50 -7.49 -61.84
C GLY A 28 -30.00 -6.48 -62.88
N VAL A 29 -30.86 -5.59 -63.38
CA VAL A 29 -30.49 -4.57 -64.38
C VAL A 29 -29.33 -3.66 -63.93
N CYS A 30 -29.17 -3.43 -62.62
CA CYS A 30 -28.10 -2.64 -62.01
C CYS A 30 -26.91 -3.46 -61.47
N GLY A 31 -26.83 -4.75 -61.81
CA GLY A 31 -25.91 -5.71 -61.20
C GLY A 31 -26.42 -6.22 -59.84
N ASP A 32 -25.59 -6.99 -59.13
CA ASP A 32 -26.00 -7.68 -57.90
C ASP A 32 -26.15 -6.75 -56.68
N VAL A 33 -25.46 -5.60 -56.68
CA VAL A 33 -25.37 -4.67 -55.52
C VAL A 33 -25.88 -3.25 -55.84
N GLY A 34 -26.21 -2.96 -57.10
CA GLY A 34 -26.63 -1.61 -57.52
C GLY A 34 -28.12 -1.36 -57.31
N ASP A 35 -28.47 -0.18 -56.80
CA ASP A 35 -29.85 0.25 -56.62
C ASP A 35 -30.42 0.83 -57.92
N CYS A 36 -31.58 0.33 -58.35
CA CYS A 36 -32.25 0.79 -59.56
C CYS A 36 -33.31 1.86 -59.24
N VAL A 37 -33.20 3.00 -59.92
CA VAL A 37 -34.19 4.08 -59.88
C VAL A 37 -34.80 4.25 -61.27
N ASN A 38 -36.10 3.97 -61.37
CA ASN A 38 -36.83 4.16 -62.62
C ASN A 38 -37.11 5.65 -62.88
N ASN A 39 -36.80 6.14 -64.07
CA ASN A 39 -37.14 7.48 -64.53
C ASN A 39 -38.00 7.38 -65.80
N LEU A 40 -38.70 8.45 -66.18
CA LEU A 40 -39.46 8.41 -67.43
C LEU A 40 -38.55 8.22 -68.64
N GLY A 41 -38.72 7.10 -69.34
CA GLY A 41 -38.03 6.71 -70.56
C GLY A 41 -36.64 6.11 -70.37
N SER A 42 -36.19 5.90 -69.13
CA SER A 42 -34.89 5.31 -68.79
C SER A 42 -34.80 5.04 -67.29
N TYR A 43 -33.86 4.21 -66.87
CA TYR A 43 -33.51 4.03 -65.46
C TYR A 43 -32.15 4.67 -65.13
N THR A 44 -31.81 4.74 -63.84
CA THR A 44 -30.48 5.09 -63.34
C THR A 44 -30.07 4.10 -62.25
N CYS A 45 -28.85 3.59 -62.35
CA CYS A 45 -28.27 2.72 -61.34
C CYS A 45 -27.38 3.53 -60.40
N THR A 46 -27.67 3.54 -59.11
CA THR A 46 -26.80 4.14 -58.09
C THR A 46 -26.01 3.05 -57.40
N CYS A 47 -24.69 3.24 -57.30
CA CYS A 47 -23.81 2.30 -56.62
C CYS A 47 -23.66 2.70 -55.15
N PRO A 48 -23.66 1.72 -54.22
CA PRO A 48 -23.36 1.98 -52.82
C PRO A 48 -21.89 2.41 -52.64
N GLU A 49 -21.55 2.93 -51.46
CA GLU A 49 -20.16 3.25 -51.11
C GLU A 49 -19.26 2.01 -51.27
N GLY A 50 -18.02 2.21 -51.75
CA GLY A 50 -17.10 1.13 -52.11
C GLY A 50 -17.31 0.57 -53.53
N TYR A 51 -18.30 1.05 -54.28
CA TYR A 51 -18.57 0.60 -55.64
C TYR A 51 -18.59 1.76 -56.64
N ARG A 52 -18.09 1.50 -57.85
CA ARG A 52 -18.14 2.44 -58.97
C ARG A 52 -18.98 1.90 -60.12
N GLN A 53 -19.66 2.80 -60.81
CA GLN A 53 -20.47 2.44 -61.97
C GLN A 53 -19.58 2.11 -63.18
N VAL A 54 -19.84 0.96 -63.80
CA VAL A 54 -19.20 0.49 -65.03
C VAL A 54 -20.28 0.36 -66.10
N ASN A 55 -20.01 0.89 -67.29
CA ASN A 55 -20.92 0.87 -68.45
C ASN A 55 -22.31 1.51 -68.23
N GLY A 56 -22.50 2.32 -67.17
CA GLY A 56 -23.77 3.00 -66.91
C GLY A 56 -24.83 2.17 -66.19
N THR A 57 -24.65 0.85 -66.10
CA THR A 57 -25.71 -0.09 -65.69
C THR A 57 -25.23 -1.15 -64.68
N SER A 58 -23.98 -1.14 -64.24
CA SER A 58 -23.52 -2.16 -63.29
C SER A 58 -22.55 -1.56 -62.28
N CYS A 59 -22.66 -1.99 -61.04
CA CYS A 59 -21.74 -1.60 -59.98
C CYS A 59 -20.62 -2.63 -59.85
N ARG A 60 -19.38 -2.15 -59.88
CA ARG A 60 -18.19 -2.96 -59.62
C ARG A 60 -17.49 -2.41 -58.40
N ASP A 61 -17.07 -3.34 -57.55
CA ASP A 61 -16.21 -3.08 -56.41
C ASP A 61 -14.99 -2.22 -56.80
N VAL A 62 -14.68 -1.23 -55.97
CA VAL A 62 -13.49 -0.40 -56.07
C VAL A 62 -12.39 -1.12 -55.30
N ASP A 63 -11.25 -1.37 -55.95
CA ASP A 63 -10.11 -1.97 -55.27
C ASP A 63 -9.26 -0.85 -54.67
N GLU A 64 -9.57 -0.45 -53.43
CA GLU A 64 -8.87 0.67 -52.77
C GLU A 64 -7.39 0.36 -52.55
N CYS A 65 -7.02 -0.91 -52.45
CA CYS A 65 -5.62 -1.34 -52.30
C CYS A 65 -4.79 -1.07 -53.56
N VAL A 66 -5.42 -1.06 -54.74
CA VAL A 66 -4.76 -0.73 -56.01
C VAL A 66 -4.78 0.77 -56.27
N GLU A 67 -5.87 1.46 -55.91
CA GLU A 67 -5.99 2.91 -56.11
C GLU A 67 -5.11 3.69 -55.12
N GLU A 68 -4.96 3.21 -53.87
CA GLU A 68 -4.16 3.84 -52.82
C GLU A 68 -3.12 2.85 -52.25
N ALA A 69 -1.94 2.76 -52.89
CA ALA A 69 -0.91 1.77 -52.54
C ALA A 69 -0.36 1.89 -51.10
N GLU A 70 -0.38 3.10 -50.52
CA GLU A 70 0.15 3.39 -49.18
C GLU A 70 -0.92 3.38 -48.08
N LEU A 71 -2.14 2.94 -48.41
CA LEU A 71 -3.30 3.03 -47.53
C LEU A 71 -3.04 2.46 -46.13
N CYS A 72 -2.47 1.25 -46.04
CA CYS A 72 -2.17 0.55 -44.79
C CYS A 72 -0.68 0.63 -44.35
N HIS A 73 0.17 1.37 -45.07
CA HIS A 73 1.61 1.46 -44.78
C HIS A 73 1.84 2.35 -43.53
N PRO A 74 2.89 2.12 -42.70
CA PRO A 74 4.01 1.17 -42.85
C PRO A 74 3.84 -0.23 -42.25
N HIS A 75 2.92 -0.42 -41.30
CA HIS A 75 2.85 -1.64 -40.49
C HIS A 75 1.66 -2.53 -40.83
N GLY A 76 1.25 -2.52 -42.10
CA GLY A 76 0.10 -3.29 -42.54
C GLY A 76 0.04 -3.49 -44.05
N ARG A 77 -0.71 -4.52 -44.43
CA ARG A 77 -0.99 -4.88 -45.82
C ARG A 77 -2.48 -4.73 -46.11
N CYS A 78 -2.80 -4.02 -47.18
CA CYS A 78 -4.17 -3.88 -47.66
C CYS A 78 -4.67 -5.18 -48.30
N VAL A 79 -5.90 -5.57 -47.97
CA VAL A 79 -6.64 -6.67 -48.58
C VAL A 79 -7.99 -6.14 -49.02
N ASN A 80 -8.25 -6.19 -50.33
CA ASN A 80 -9.53 -5.77 -50.90
C ASN A 80 -10.62 -6.79 -50.55
N ILE A 81 -11.79 -6.30 -50.16
CA ILE A 81 -12.99 -7.10 -49.85
C ILE A 81 -14.20 -6.51 -50.58
N GLU A 82 -15.28 -7.28 -50.77
CA GLU A 82 -16.42 -6.71 -51.50
C GLU A 82 -17.06 -5.53 -50.74
N GLY A 83 -17.02 -4.36 -51.37
CA GLY A 83 -17.53 -3.09 -50.87
C GLY A 83 -16.61 -2.33 -49.93
N SER A 84 -15.39 -2.79 -49.67
CA SER A 84 -14.43 -2.12 -48.81
C SER A 84 -13.03 -2.74 -48.87
N TYR A 85 -12.19 -2.42 -47.90
CA TYR A 85 -10.87 -3.03 -47.72
C TYR A 85 -10.62 -3.30 -46.24
N GLN A 86 -9.63 -4.16 -45.97
CA GLN A 86 -9.14 -4.42 -44.63
C GLN A 86 -7.63 -4.31 -44.59
N CYS A 87 -7.11 -3.56 -43.62
CA CYS A 87 -5.69 -3.58 -43.29
C CYS A 87 -5.39 -4.77 -42.38
N VAL A 88 -4.49 -5.65 -42.83
CA VAL A 88 -3.92 -6.72 -42.01
C VAL A 88 -2.60 -6.22 -41.45
N CYS A 89 -2.56 -5.98 -40.14
CA CYS A 89 -1.39 -5.40 -39.48
C CYS A 89 -0.28 -6.41 -39.21
N ASP A 90 0.95 -5.91 -39.15
CA ASP A 90 2.13 -6.67 -38.75
C ASP A 90 2.04 -7.06 -37.26
N PRO A 91 2.80 -8.09 -36.79
CA PRO A 91 2.86 -8.43 -35.37
C PRO A 91 3.25 -7.22 -34.52
N GLY A 92 2.56 -7.01 -33.39
CA GLY A 92 2.74 -5.84 -32.51
C GLY A 92 1.89 -4.63 -32.89
N PHE A 93 1.07 -4.72 -33.95
CA PHE A 93 0.20 -3.64 -34.39
C PHE A 93 -1.28 -4.06 -34.46
N THR A 94 -2.18 -3.10 -34.34
CA THR A 94 -3.63 -3.28 -34.42
C THR A 94 -4.26 -2.27 -35.37
N THR A 95 -5.42 -2.59 -35.95
CA THR A 95 -6.12 -1.67 -36.85
C THR A 95 -6.60 -0.43 -36.09
N SER A 96 -6.27 0.75 -36.61
CA SER A 96 -6.74 2.00 -36.04
C SER A 96 -8.26 2.15 -36.16
N ILE A 97 -8.87 2.85 -35.20
CA ILE A 97 -10.32 3.07 -35.15
C ILE A 97 -10.74 4.17 -36.14
N ASN A 98 -9.84 5.14 -36.41
CA ASN A 98 -10.18 6.37 -37.13
C ASN A 98 -9.54 6.48 -38.51
N THR A 99 -8.49 5.71 -38.75
CA THR A 99 -7.69 5.78 -39.97
C THR A 99 -7.45 4.38 -40.52
N PRO A 100 -7.27 4.23 -41.83
CA PRO A 100 -6.96 2.95 -42.44
C PRO A 100 -5.49 2.55 -42.24
N SER A 101 -4.99 2.66 -41.01
CA SER A 101 -3.60 2.42 -40.65
C SER A 101 -3.49 1.44 -39.50
N CYS A 102 -2.28 0.92 -39.30
CA CYS A 102 -1.96 0.05 -38.19
C CYS A 102 -1.25 0.84 -37.09
N ASP A 103 -1.90 0.92 -35.94
CA ASP A 103 -1.38 1.57 -34.74
C ASP A 103 -0.61 0.55 -33.91
N ASP A 104 0.47 1.02 -33.28
CA ASP A 104 1.27 0.23 -32.36
C ASP A 104 0.42 -0.23 -31.16
N ILE A 105 0.59 -1.49 -30.75
CA ILE A 105 -0.06 -2.01 -29.56
C ILE A 105 0.76 -1.57 -28.36
N ASP A 106 0.23 -0.67 -27.54
CA ASP A 106 0.88 -0.27 -26.30
C ASP A 106 0.74 -1.37 -25.22
N GLU A 107 1.70 -2.30 -25.16
CA GLU A 107 1.62 -3.43 -24.23
C GLU A 107 1.71 -2.99 -22.77
N CYS A 108 2.35 -1.85 -22.50
CA CYS A 108 2.49 -1.29 -21.16
C CYS A 108 1.15 -0.74 -20.64
N ARG A 109 0.30 -0.21 -21.52
CA ARG A 109 -1.07 0.20 -21.17
C ARG A 109 -2.03 -0.97 -21.07
N LEU A 110 -1.80 -2.04 -21.84
CA LEU A 110 -2.65 -3.24 -21.77
C LEU A 110 -2.45 -4.03 -20.47
N ASN A 111 -1.22 -4.05 -19.95
CA ASN A 111 -0.92 -4.69 -18.68
C ASN A 111 0.14 -3.91 -17.90
N GLU A 112 -0.28 -3.19 -16.86
CA GLU A 112 0.61 -2.40 -16.00
C GLU A 112 1.69 -3.24 -15.30
N THR A 113 1.45 -4.55 -15.12
CA THR A 113 2.39 -5.50 -14.48
C THR A 113 3.17 -6.33 -15.49
N ARG A 114 3.23 -5.91 -16.76
CA ARG A 114 3.82 -6.69 -17.87
C ARG A 114 5.23 -7.21 -17.57
N CYS A 115 6.07 -6.39 -16.94
CA CYS A 115 7.48 -6.68 -16.65
C CYS A 115 7.75 -7.31 -15.27
N GLY A 116 6.70 -7.55 -14.47
CA GLY A 116 6.83 -8.13 -13.12
C GLY A 116 7.20 -7.12 -12.01
N LEU A 117 7.53 -7.66 -10.83
CA LEU A 117 8.16 -6.92 -9.73
C LEU A 117 9.62 -6.68 -10.16
N HIS A 118 10.18 -5.48 -9.98
CA HIS A 118 11.56 -5.11 -10.38
C HIS A 118 11.80 -4.73 -11.85
N GLY A 119 10.74 -4.41 -12.59
CA GLY A 119 10.85 -3.92 -13.97
C GLY A 119 9.81 -2.87 -14.32
N PHE A 120 10.23 -1.87 -15.11
CA PHE A 120 9.33 -0.90 -15.73
C PHE A 120 9.17 -1.20 -17.22
N CYS A 121 7.94 -1.12 -17.72
CA CYS A 121 7.62 -1.37 -19.12
C CYS A 121 7.83 -0.10 -19.97
N GLU A 122 8.67 -0.20 -21.00
CA GLU A 122 8.84 0.83 -22.02
C GLU A 122 8.21 0.36 -23.35
N ASN A 123 7.16 1.06 -23.79
CA ASN A 123 6.51 0.78 -25.06
C ASN A 123 7.41 1.20 -26.23
N ARG A 124 7.55 0.36 -27.25
CA ARG A 124 8.31 0.64 -28.47
C ARG A 124 7.51 0.21 -29.70
N LEU A 125 7.93 0.65 -30.88
CA LEU A 125 7.22 0.30 -32.11
C LEU A 125 7.32 -1.20 -32.39
N GLY A 126 6.18 -1.88 -32.39
CA GLY A 126 5.99 -3.30 -32.69
C GLY A 126 6.34 -4.26 -31.54
N LEU A 127 6.79 -3.74 -30.39
CA LEU A 127 7.17 -4.52 -29.21
C LEU A 127 7.30 -3.63 -27.97
N PHE A 128 7.41 -4.23 -26.80
CA PHE A 128 7.81 -3.56 -25.57
C PHE A 128 9.20 -4.02 -25.11
N GLN A 129 9.86 -3.20 -24.30
CA GLN A 129 11.07 -3.59 -23.57
C GLN A 129 10.84 -3.43 -22.07
N CYS A 130 11.25 -4.44 -21.30
CA CYS A 130 11.38 -4.30 -19.85
C CYS A 130 12.72 -3.67 -19.48
N VAL A 131 12.66 -2.58 -18.71
CA VAL A 131 13.82 -1.94 -18.10
C VAL A 131 13.86 -2.38 -16.65
N CYS A 132 14.87 -3.16 -16.30
CA CYS A 132 15.00 -3.75 -14.98
C CYS A 132 15.67 -2.82 -13.97
N ASP A 133 15.28 -2.96 -12.71
CA ASP A 133 15.93 -2.28 -11.59
C ASP A 133 17.38 -2.75 -11.43
N GLN A 134 18.18 -2.00 -10.68
CA GLN A 134 19.54 -2.40 -10.38
C GLN A 134 19.56 -3.75 -9.62
N GLY A 135 20.43 -4.67 -10.05
CA GLY A 135 20.49 -6.04 -9.52
C GLY A 135 19.63 -7.04 -10.30
N TYR A 136 18.89 -6.58 -11.31
CA TYR A 136 18.04 -7.43 -12.15
C TYR A 136 18.44 -7.33 -13.62
N GLN A 137 18.16 -8.39 -14.37
CA GLN A 137 18.37 -8.47 -15.82
C GLN A 137 17.10 -8.94 -16.53
N VAL A 138 17.02 -8.67 -17.83
CA VAL A 138 15.89 -9.13 -18.65
C VAL A 138 15.97 -10.65 -18.81
N SER A 139 14.85 -11.34 -18.58
CA SER A 139 14.72 -12.79 -18.75
C SER A 139 14.94 -13.23 -20.19
N GLN A 140 15.23 -14.52 -20.41
CA GLN A 140 15.51 -15.05 -21.75
C GLN A 140 14.36 -14.89 -22.75
N ASP A 141 13.12 -14.81 -22.26
CA ASP A 141 11.93 -14.58 -23.07
C ASP A 141 11.59 -13.08 -23.23
N GLU A 142 12.40 -12.18 -22.67
CA GLU A 142 12.28 -10.72 -22.74
C GLU A 142 11.00 -10.15 -22.12
N GLN A 143 10.30 -10.94 -21.30
CA GLN A 143 9.00 -10.56 -20.72
C GLN A 143 9.07 -10.12 -19.26
N SER A 144 10.17 -10.37 -18.55
CA SER A 144 10.27 -10.05 -17.13
C SER A 144 11.69 -9.71 -16.70
N CYS A 145 11.81 -9.17 -15.49
CA CYS A 145 13.09 -8.97 -14.83
C CYS A 145 13.37 -10.11 -13.85
N GLU A 146 14.55 -10.70 -13.95
CA GLU A 146 15.05 -11.75 -13.07
C GLU A 146 16.28 -11.27 -12.31
N ASP A 147 16.42 -11.74 -11.08
CA ASP A 147 17.56 -11.43 -10.22
C ASP A 147 18.88 -11.87 -10.86
N VAL A 148 19.89 -11.00 -10.80
CA VAL A 148 21.23 -11.30 -11.31
C VAL A 148 22.00 -12.03 -10.23
N ASN A 149 22.32 -13.29 -10.48
CA ASN A 149 23.17 -14.04 -9.55
C ASN A 149 24.64 -13.59 -9.64
N GLU A 150 25.03 -12.61 -8.82
CA GLU A 150 26.40 -12.09 -8.86
C GLU A 150 27.43 -13.11 -8.35
N CYS A 151 27.02 -14.07 -7.52
CA CYS A 151 27.89 -15.14 -7.05
C CYS A 151 28.34 -16.07 -8.19
N GLU A 152 27.46 -16.29 -9.17
CA GLU A 152 27.78 -17.08 -10.37
C GLU A 152 28.48 -16.23 -11.43
N LEU A 153 28.05 -14.98 -11.59
CA LEU A 153 28.60 -14.06 -12.61
C LEU A 153 30.03 -13.62 -12.27
N LEU A 154 30.30 -13.37 -10.98
CA LEU A 154 31.55 -12.81 -10.48
C LEU A 154 32.15 -13.75 -9.41
N SER A 155 32.86 -14.77 -9.90
CA SER A 155 33.51 -15.83 -9.11
C SER A 155 34.52 -15.39 -8.02
N SER A 156 34.73 -14.09 -7.78
CA SER A 156 35.54 -13.56 -6.66
C SER A 156 34.97 -12.28 -6.06
N VAL A 157 33.66 -12.06 -6.19
CA VAL A 157 32.99 -10.83 -5.72
C VAL A 157 33.11 -10.64 -4.20
N CYS A 158 33.17 -11.73 -3.44
CA CYS A 158 33.32 -11.75 -1.98
C CYS A 158 34.74 -12.03 -1.47
N GLY A 159 35.72 -12.15 -2.37
CA GLY A 159 37.10 -12.50 -1.98
C GLY A 159 37.17 -13.84 -1.25
N GLU A 160 37.51 -13.81 0.05
CA GLU A 160 37.63 -14.99 0.92
C GLU A 160 36.32 -15.35 1.64
N ALA A 161 35.28 -14.52 1.57
CA ALA A 161 33.98 -14.76 2.18
C ALA A 161 33.06 -15.62 1.31
N GLU A 162 32.09 -16.29 1.93
CA GLU A 162 31.08 -17.08 1.23
C GLU A 162 30.06 -16.15 0.56
N CYS A 163 29.85 -16.30 -0.74
CA CYS A 163 28.86 -15.51 -1.48
C CYS A 163 27.50 -16.20 -1.42
N VAL A 164 26.47 -15.45 -1.03
CA VAL A 164 25.08 -15.88 -1.01
C VAL A 164 24.28 -14.95 -1.91
N ASN A 165 23.62 -15.52 -2.91
CA ASN A 165 22.74 -14.77 -3.79
C ASN A 165 21.44 -14.39 -3.06
N VAL A 166 21.00 -13.15 -3.18
CA VAL A 166 19.79 -12.62 -2.54
C VAL A 166 19.02 -11.81 -3.58
N ASP A 167 17.70 -11.74 -3.45
CA ASP A 167 16.88 -10.99 -4.41
C ASP A 167 17.33 -9.51 -4.52
N GLY A 168 17.80 -9.12 -5.71
CA GLY A 168 18.32 -7.81 -6.09
C GLY A 168 19.79 -7.55 -5.72
N THR A 169 20.50 -8.49 -5.09
CA THR A 169 21.89 -8.30 -4.66
C THR A 169 22.60 -9.61 -4.21
N PHE A 170 23.80 -9.50 -3.66
CA PHE A 170 24.51 -10.61 -3.04
C PHE A 170 25.03 -10.22 -1.67
N LEU A 171 25.13 -11.20 -0.78
CA LEU A 171 25.74 -11.07 0.54
C LEU A 171 27.05 -11.83 0.60
N CYS A 172 28.06 -11.18 1.21
CA CYS A 172 29.32 -11.82 1.54
C CYS A 172 29.33 -12.19 3.02
N VAL A 173 29.18 -13.47 3.32
CA VAL A 173 29.04 -13.97 4.68
C VAL A 173 30.40 -14.45 5.18
N CYS A 174 30.82 -13.90 6.32
CA CYS A 174 32.05 -14.29 7.00
C CYS A 174 31.79 -15.37 8.07
N PRO A 175 32.81 -16.16 8.44
CA PRO A 175 32.73 -17.07 9.58
C PRO A 175 32.36 -16.34 10.88
N SER A 176 31.72 -17.05 11.82
CA SER A 176 31.24 -16.47 13.09
C SER A 176 32.32 -15.67 13.82
N GLY A 177 31.98 -14.44 14.25
CA GLY A 177 32.91 -13.54 14.95
C GLY A 177 33.66 -12.56 14.04
N GLN A 178 33.39 -12.56 12.74
CA GLN A 178 33.97 -11.65 11.75
C GLN A 178 32.88 -10.92 10.97
N ASP A 179 33.19 -9.71 10.51
CA ASP A 179 32.37 -8.89 9.63
C ASP A 179 33.08 -8.68 8.30
N TYR A 180 32.32 -8.53 7.21
CA TYR A 180 32.88 -8.38 5.88
C TYR A 180 33.19 -6.91 5.58
N ASN A 181 34.47 -6.60 5.38
CA ASN A 181 34.91 -5.28 4.97
C ASN A 181 34.88 -5.16 3.44
N PHE A 182 33.87 -4.46 2.91
CA PHE A 182 33.67 -4.26 1.48
C PHE A 182 34.79 -3.45 0.79
N MET A 183 35.55 -2.65 1.53
CA MET A 183 36.67 -1.87 0.97
C MET A 183 37.92 -2.72 0.78
N THR A 184 38.15 -3.67 1.69
CA THR A 184 39.32 -4.57 1.67
C THR A 184 39.01 -5.94 1.07
N ALA A 185 37.71 -6.23 0.84
CA ALA A 185 37.17 -7.51 0.40
C ALA A 185 37.60 -8.69 1.29
N LYS A 186 37.59 -8.46 2.62
CA LYS A 186 38.10 -9.41 3.61
C LYS A 186 37.20 -9.50 4.84
N CYS A 187 37.22 -10.66 5.48
CA CYS A 187 36.64 -10.84 6.80
C CYS A 187 37.58 -10.30 7.88
N GLU A 188 37.07 -9.38 8.69
CA GLU A 188 37.79 -8.75 9.77
C GLU A 188 37.09 -9.06 11.10
N SER A 189 37.83 -9.21 12.20
CA SER A 189 37.23 -9.49 13.50
C SER A 189 36.28 -8.36 13.90
N ILE A 190 35.04 -8.71 14.28
CA ILE A 190 34.10 -7.74 14.82
C ILE A 190 34.75 -7.10 16.06
N PRO A 191 34.89 -5.77 16.12
CA PRO A 191 35.34 -5.10 17.33
C PRO A 191 34.41 -5.52 18.46
N LYS A 192 34.95 -6.13 19.52
CA LYS A 192 34.15 -6.38 20.73
C LYS A 192 33.58 -5.04 21.16
N ALA A 193 32.25 -4.93 21.20
CA ALA A 193 31.60 -3.76 21.75
C ALA A 193 32.22 -3.47 23.13
N PRO A 194 32.54 -2.20 23.44
CA PRO A 194 32.96 -1.85 24.80
C PRO A 194 31.91 -2.37 25.80
N PRO A 195 32.32 -2.81 27.00
CA PRO A 195 31.37 -3.27 28.00
C PRO A 195 30.31 -2.19 28.22
N VAL A 196 29.05 -2.56 28.10
CA VAL A 196 27.93 -1.63 28.23
C VAL A 196 27.90 -1.11 29.66
N GLU A 197 28.14 0.19 29.83
CA GLU A 197 28.07 0.83 31.14
C GLU A 197 26.62 0.78 31.65
N ARG A 198 26.45 0.40 32.92
CA ARG A 198 25.17 0.41 33.64
C ARG A 198 25.26 1.39 34.80
N LYS A 199 24.39 2.40 34.84
CA LYS A 199 24.40 3.52 35.80
C LYS A 199 23.00 3.84 36.32
N GLU A 200 22.88 4.87 37.15
CA GLU A 200 21.60 5.35 37.64
C GLU A 200 20.74 6.00 36.54
N CYS A 201 19.45 5.68 36.57
CA CYS A 201 18.43 6.30 35.74
C CYS A 201 17.52 7.16 36.61
N TYR A 202 17.25 8.38 36.17
CA TYR A 202 16.45 9.36 36.89
C TYR A 202 15.15 9.65 36.14
N TYR A 203 14.03 9.64 36.85
CA TYR A 203 12.70 9.89 36.28
C TYR A 203 12.50 11.36 35.86
N ASN A 204 13.02 12.29 36.66
CA ASN A 204 12.94 13.71 36.42
C ASN A 204 14.26 14.41 36.81
N LEU A 205 14.57 15.47 36.08
CA LEU A 205 15.63 16.42 36.39
C LEU A 205 14.96 17.73 36.82
N ASN A 206 15.51 18.41 37.82
CA ASN A 206 15.03 19.75 38.18
C ASN A 206 15.60 20.81 37.22
N ASP A 207 15.17 22.08 37.36
CA ASP A 207 15.58 23.20 36.50
C ASP A 207 17.10 23.45 36.45
N GLU A 208 17.88 22.88 37.38
CA GLU A 208 19.35 22.96 37.43
C GLU A 208 20.04 21.64 37.02
N ASN A 209 19.32 20.70 36.39
CA ASN A 209 19.76 19.32 36.10
C ASN A 209 20.21 18.51 37.34
N LEU A 210 19.77 18.90 38.54
CA LEU A 210 19.97 18.15 39.77
C LEU A 210 18.97 16.98 39.84
N CYS A 211 19.47 15.84 40.30
CA CYS A 211 18.77 14.57 40.26
C CYS A 211 17.88 14.39 41.50
N GLU A 212 16.56 14.27 41.31
CA GLU A 212 15.62 14.26 42.45
C GLU A 212 14.89 12.92 42.63
N SER A 213 14.80 12.07 41.60
CA SER A 213 14.12 10.76 41.71
C SER A 213 14.82 9.67 40.90
N VAL A 214 15.64 8.86 41.59
CA VAL A 214 16.28 7.66 41.04
C VAL A 214 15.22 6.59 40.80
N LEU A 215 15.14 6.05 39.58
CA LEU A 215 14.33 4.88 39.23
C LEU A 215 15.07 3.57 39.54
N THR A 216 16.35 3.48 39.18
CA THR A 216 17.18 2.28 39.36
C THR A 216 18.66 2.61 39.15
N SER A 217 19.57 1.77 39.63
CA SER A 217 21.03 1.97 39.58
C SER A 217 21.78 1.11 38.56
N HIS A 218 21.08 0.26 37.78
CA HIS A 218 21.71 -0.79 36.97
C HIS A 218 21.16 -0.92 35.55
N VAL A 219 20.96 0.20 34.86
CA VAL A 219 20.45 0.20 33.48
C VAL A 219 21.41 0.87 32.51
N THR A 220 21.33 0.47 31.24
CA THR A 220 22.08 1.10 30.14
C THR A 220 21.46 2.45 29.78
N LEU A 221 22.20 3.28 29.05
CA LEU A 221 21.71 4.58 28.59
C LEU A 221 20.41 4.46 27.78
N GLN A 222 20.32 3.46 26.91
CA GLN A 222 19.11 3.21 26.09
C GLN A 222 17.97 2.63 26.93
N GLU A 223 18.26 1.69 27.84
CA GLU A 223 17.25 1.16 28.78
C GLU A 223 16.59 2.29 29.60
N CYS A 224 17.36 3.31 29.98
CA CYS A 224 16.85 4.49 30.67
C CYS A 224 16.11 5.47 29.75
N CYS A 225 16.76 5.97 28.70
CA CYS A 225 16.24 7.09 27.91
C CYS A 225 15.15 6.70 26.90
N CYS A 226 15.12 5.45 26.45
CA CYS A 226 14.07 4.97 25.55
C CYS A 226 12.81 4.54 26.29
N THR A 227 12.78 4.56 27.62
CA THR A 227 11.62 4.17 28.44
C THR A 227 11.06 5.40 29.20
N LEU A 228 11.41 5.55 30.47
CA LEU A 228 10.84 6.52 31.42
C LEU A 228 11.86 7.55 31.92
N GLY A 229 13.14 7.38 31.63
CA GLY A 229 14.20 8.24 32.15
C GLY A 229 14.22 9.63 31.53
N ALA A 230 14.45 10.63 32.38
CA ALA A 230 14.84 11.98 32.00
C ALA A 230 16.36 12.19 32.02
N GLY A 231 17.11 11.32 32.69
CA GLY A 231 18.57 11.38 32.68
C GLY A 231 19.24 10.09 33.16
N TRP A 232 20.48 9.90 32.72
CA TRP A 232 21.30 8.71 33.01
C TRP A 232 22.72 9.09 33.44
N GLY A 233 23.23 8.57 34.55
CA GLY A 233 24.57 8.90 35.05
C GLY A 233 24.77 8.52 36.52
N ASP A 234 25.92 8.89 37.09
CA ASP A 234 26.25 8.69 38.51
C ASP A 234 26.72 10.03 39.12
N ASN A 235 26.65 10.18 40.45
CA ASN A 235 27.21 11.33 41.18
C ASN A 235 26.78 12.73 40.65
N CYS A 236 25.53 12.85 40.16
CA CYS A 236 24.99 14.06 39.53
C CYS A 236 25.67 14.50 38.22
N GLU A 237 26.53 13.68 37.61
CA GLU A 237 27.02 13.88 36.24
C GLU A 237 26.08 13.16 35.26
N VAL A 238 24.92 13.78 35.04
CA VAL A 238 23.83 13.16 34.28
C VAL A 238 23.86 13.55 32.81
N TYR A 239 23.75 12.55 31.95
CA TYR A 239 23.40 12.72 30.55
C TYR A 239 21.88 12.91 30.44
N PRO A 240 21.37 14.10 30.07
CA PRO A 240 19.94 14.31 29.91
C PRO A 240 19.42 13.49 28.73
N CYS A 241 18.30 12.79 28.94
CA CYS A 241 17.70 12.00 27.89
C CYS A 241 17.12 12.89 26.79
N PRO A 242 17.21 12.49 25.51
CA PRO A 242 16.62 13.25 24.41
C PRO A 242 15.10 13.41 24.60
N VAL A 243 14.58 14.59 24.28
CA VAL A 243 13.13 14.85 24.35
C VAL A 243 12.41 14.02 23.29
N ASN A 244 11.32 13.36 23.68
CA ASN A 244 10.51 12.53 22.78
C ASN A 244 10.03 13.35 21.57
N GLY A 245 10.16 12.78 20.36
CA GLY A 245 9.81 13.42 19.10
C GLY A 245 10.91 14.30 18.46
N THR A 246 12.10 14.37 19.05
CA THR A 246 13.26 15.02 18.42
C THR A 246 14.08 14.03 17.58
N ASP A 247 14.83 14.53 16.58
CA ASP A 247 15.72 13.68 15.76
C ASP A 247 16.76 12.93 16.60
N GLN A 248 17.21 13.56 17.70
CA GLN A 248 18.13 12.96 18.66
C GLN A 248 17.49 11.77 19.38
N PHE A 249 16.21 11.87 19.72
CA PHE A 249 15.45 10.76 20.28
C PHE A 249 15.26 9.64 19.26
N THR A 250 14.85 9.97 18.03
CA THR A 250 14.64 8.96 16.96
C THR A 250 15.93 8.22 16.60
N GLN A 251 17.10 8.88 16.65
CA GLN A 251 18.38 8.21 16.45
C GLN A 251 18.75 7.27 17.61
N MET A 252 18.45 7.67 18.85
CA MET A 252 18.76 6.86 20.04
C MET A 252 17.77 5.70 20.24
N CYS A 253 16.50 5.92 19.91
CA CYS A 253 15.37 5.01 20.11
C CYS A 253 14.58 4.84 18.79
N PRO A 254 15.10 4.12 17.79
CA PRO A 254 14.50 4.06 16.45
C PRO A 254 13.10 3.44 16.42
N SER A 255 12.83 2.48 17.31
CA SER A 255 11.49 1.86 17.47
C SER A 255 10.55 2.69 18.35
N GLY A 256 10.96 3.87 18.76
CA GLY A 256 10.19 4.73 19.65
C GLY A 256 10.35 4.37 21.13
N ARG A 257 9.55 5.04 21.96
CA ARG A 257 9.54 4.85 23.42
C ARG A 257 8.97 3.47 23.78
N GLY A 258 9.54 2.83 24.79
CA GLY A 258 9.15 1.49 25.28
C GLY A 258 9.90 0.33 24.62
N PHE A 259 10.81 0.62 23.68
CA PHE A 259 11.55 -0.40 22.95
C PHE A 259 13.05 -0.19 23.09
N ILE A 260 13.77 -1.29 23.36
CA ILE A 260 15.22 -1.29 23.50
C ILE A 260 15.85 -2.29 22.54
N PRO A 261 17.08 -2.04 22.08
CA PRO A 261 17.92 -3.02 21.40
C PRO A 261 17.87 -4.42 22.04
N SER A 262 17.59 -5.44 21.22
CA SER A 262 17.86 -6.83 21.61
C SER A 262 19.38 -7.02 21.74
N GLU A 263 19.84 -7.82 22.72
CA GLU A 263 21.28 -8.07 22.89
C GLU A 263 21.93 -8.77 21.68
N ASP A 264 21.10 -9.31 20.76
CA ASP A 264 21.51 -9.93 19.50
C ASP A 264 21.99 -8.94 18.42
N LEU A 265 22.01 -7.64 18.71
CA LEU A 265 22.53 -6.58 17.82
C LEU A 265 24.05 -6.65 17.55
N LEU A 266 24.75 -7.70 18.01
CA LEU A 266 26.17 -7.88 17.75
C LEU A 266 26.48 -8.59 16.40
N TYR A 267 25.50 -9.15 15.70
CA TYR A 267 25.80 -9.95 14.50
C TYR A 267 24.77 -9.82 13.36
N GLY A 268 24.73 -8.65 12.73
CA GLY A 268 24.59 -8.50 11.27
C GLY A 268 23.53 -9.32 10.50
N LEU A 269 22.43 -9.76 11.12
CA LEU A 269 21.36 -10.46 10.43
C LEU A 269 20.14 -9.56 10.33
N GLN A 270 19.81 -9.17 9.10
CA GLN A 270 18.59 -8.46 8.72
C GLN A 270 17.36 -9.23 9.21
N PHE A 271 16.38 -8.49 9.73
CA PHE A 271 14.92 -8.72 9.79
C PHE A 271 14.37 -8.09 11.08
N SER A 272 13.13 -7.60 11.00
CA SER A 272 12.31 -6.78 11.91
C SER A 272 12.37 -6.96 13.44
N ASP A 273 13.18 -7.87 14.00
CA ASP A 273 13.20 -8.27 15.42
C ASP A 273 14.34 -7.62 16.25
N HIS A 274 14.90 -6.50 15.79
CA HIS A 274 16.09 -5.87 16.42
C HIS A 274 15.79 -5.15 17.74
N TYR A 275 14.52 -4.93 18.03
CA TYR A 275 14.07 -4.23 19.21
C TYR A 275 13.10 -5.11 19.96
N LYS A 276 13.37 -5.27 21.24
CA LYS A 276 12.47 -5.94 22.17
C LYS A 276 11.73 -4.89 22.98
N ASP A 277 10.52 -5.27 23.37
CA ASP A 277 9.78 -4.58 24.41
C ASP A 277 10.65 -4.44 25.67
N ALA A 278 10.68 -3.23 26.22
CA ALA A 278 11.47 -2.92 27.39
C ALA A 278 10.65 -3.23 28.64
N ASP A 279 10.93 -4.36 29.30
CA ASP A 279 10.21 -4.75 30.51
C ASP A 279 10.49 -3.77 31.67
N GLU A 280 9.63 -2.75 31.83
CA GLU A 280 9.81 -1.71 32.85
C GLU A 280 9.69 -2.28 34.26
N CYS A 281 8.91 -3.35 34.43
CA CYS A 281 8.78 -4.03 35.71
C CYS A 281 10.07 -4.77 36.10
N SER A 282 10.80 -5.31 35.13
CA SER A 282 12.12 -5.93 35.35
C SER A 282 13.24 -4.88 35.49
N LEU A 283 13.17 -3.78 34.74
CA LEU A 283 14.19 -2.72 34.75
C LEU A 283 14.12 -1.82 35.99
N PHE A 284 12.90 -1.42 36.38
CA PHE A 284 12.64 -0.42 37.42
C PHE A 284 11.91 -0.99 38.64
N GLY A 285 11.35 -2.20 38.56
CA GLY A 285 10.75 -2.87 39.70
C GLY A 285 9.54 -2.13 40.28
N GLN A 286 9.50 -2.01 41.60
CA GLN A 286 8.43 -1.30 42.32
C GLN A 286 8.51 0.23 42.21
N GLU A 287 9.62 0.80 41.73
CA GLU A 287 9.77 2.26 41.66
C GLU A 287 8.82 2.91 40.64
N VAL A 288 8.39 2.16 39.62
CA VAL A 288 7.39 2.61 38.64
C VAL A 288 5.94 2.36 39.06
N CYS A 289 5.72 1.57 40.11
CA CYS A 289 4.39 1.16 40.59
C CYS A 289 4.41 0.98 42.12
N LYS A 290 4.71 2.06 42.85
CA LYS A 290 4.82 2.02 44.31
C LYS A 290 3.46 1.73 44.94
N GLY A 291 3.38 0.73 45.82
CA GLY A 291 2.11 0.32 46.44
C GLY A 291 1.17 -0.48 45.53
N GLY A 292 1.61 -0.86 44.33
CA GLY A 292 0.84 -1.69 43.39
C GLY A 292 1.63 -2.88 42.85
N TYR A 293 1.02 -3.58 41.89
CA TYR A 293 1.62 -4.64 41.10
C TYR A 293 1.89 -4.17 39.68
N CYS A 294 3.16 -4.15 39.27
CA CYS A 294 3.56 -3.81 37.91
C CYS A 294 3.35 -5.02 36.99
N LYS A 295 2.77 -4.79 35.82
CA LYS A 295 2.67 -5.76 34.73
C LYS A 295 3.21 -5.14 33.45
N ASN A 296 4.19 -5.79 32.86
CA ASN A 296 4.75 -5.38 31.59
C ASN A 296 3.73 -5.55 30.45
N THR A 297 3.73 -4.64 29.49
CA THR A 297 2.89 -4.66 28.28
C THR A 297 3.74 -4.28 27.07
N GLU A 298 3.26 -4.49 25.85
CA GLU A 298 4.06 -4.14 24.68
C GLU A 298 4.18 -2.61 24.53
N GLY A 299 5.42 -2.10 24.62
CA GLY A 299 5.78 -0.69 24.53
C GLY A 299 5.53 0.13 25.80
N SER A 300 5.10 -0.47 26.91
CA SER A 300 4.76 0.21 28.16
C SER A 300 4.53 -0.79 29.31
N TYR A 301 4.19 -0.32 30.49
CA TYR A 301 3.68 -1.14 31.59
C TYR A 301 2.31 -0.65 32.08
N GLU A 302 1.64 -1.51 32.86
CA GLU A 302 0.41 -1.20 33.58
C GLU A 302 0.61 -1.44 35.09
N CYS A 303 0.17 -0.49 35.91
CA CYS A 303 0.22 -0.58 37.37
C CYS A 303 -1.16 -0.94 37.92
N TYR A 304 -1.26 -2.10 38.56
CA TYR A 304 -2.48 -2.57 39.21
C TYR A 304 -2.45 -2.22 40.69
N CYS A 305 -3.32 -1.31 41.09
CA CYS A 305 -3.48 -0.91 42.48
C CYS A 305 -4.45 -1.83 43.22
N MET A 306 -4.30 -1.90 44.54
CA MET A 306 -5.29 -2.56 45.42
C MET A 306 -6.65 -1.87 45.31
N GLY A 307 -7.73 -2.55 45.69
CA GLY A 307 -9.07 -1.96 45.73
C GLY A 307 -9.11 -0.65 46.54
N GLY A 308 -9.88 0.33 46.07
CA GLY A 308 -9.94 1.66 46.69
C GLY A 308 -8.75 2.57 46.37
N HIS A 309 -7.86 2.18 45.44
CA HIS A 309 -6.71 3.00 45.04
C HIS A 309 -6.69 3.22 43.52
N TYR A 310 -6.14 4.36 43.08
CA TYR A 310 -5.87 4.67 41.68
C TYR A 310 -4.37 4.90 41.47
N TYR A 311 -3.87 4.67 40.26
CA TYR A 311 -2.47 4.92 39.92
C TYR A 311 -2.24 6.41 39.56
N ASP A 312 -1.29 7.07 40.23
CA ASP A 312 -0.83 8.43 39.90
C ASP A 312 0.45 8.35 39.03
N PRO A 313 0.35 8.55 37.70
CA PRO A 313 1.48 8.38 36.79
C PRO A 313 2.55 9.46 36.93
N ILE A 314 2.26 10.58 37.62
CA ILE A 314 3.26 11.62 37.88
C ILE A 314 4.14 11.21 39.06
N ARG A 315 3.55 10.56 40.07
CA ARG A 315 4.25 10.10 41.28
C ARG A 315 4.72 8.64 41.22
N LEU A 316 4.28 7.90 40.19
CA LEU A 316 4.56 6.49 39.99
C LEU A 316 4.10 5.62 41.17
N GLU A 317 2.97 5.99 41.80
CA GLU A 317 2.47 5.32 43.00
C GLU A 317 0.95 5.12 42.97
N CYS A 318 0.49 4.07 43.64
CA CYS A 318 -0.92 3.84 43.93
C CYS A 318 -1.35 4.71 45.09
N ARG A 319 -2.37 5.54 44.86
CA ARG A 319 -2.90 6.48 45.83
C ARG A 319 -4.34 6.15 46.15
N ASP A 320 -4.66 6.30 47.42
CA ASP A 320 -5.99 6.13 47.95
C ASP A 320 -7.02 7.02 47.21
N ILE A 321 -8.15 6.43 46.83
CA ILE A 321 -9.29 7.12 46.24
C ILE A 321 -10.01 7.81 47.38
N ASN A 322 -10.14 9.14 47.33
CA ASN A 322 -10.95 9.82 48.32
C ASN A 322 -12.44 9.70 47.96
N GLU A 323 -13.13 8.67 48.46
CA GLU A 323 -14.55 8.46 48.13
C GLU A 323 -15.44 9.54 48.72
N CYS A 324 -15.01 10.22 49.80
CA CYS A 324 -15.76 11.32 50.41
C CYS A 324 -15.88 12.57 49.52
N LEU A 325 -15.25 12.59 48.35
CA LEU A 325 -15.50 13.62 47.32
C LEU A 325 -16.82 13.39 46.57
N ASP A 326 -17.43 12.21 46.68
CA ASP A 326 -18.78 11.94 46.17
C ASP A 326 -19.83 12.46 47.16
N GLU A 327 -20.56 13.51 46.77
CA GLU A 327 -21.59 14.13 47.62
C GLU A 327 -22.82 13.23 47.89
N MET A 328 -22.99 12.14 47.14
CA MET A 328 -24.08 11.17 47.35
C MET A 328 -23.70 10.05 48.34
N LEU A 329 -22.45 10.02 48.78
CA LEU A 329 -21.92 9.05 49.74
C LEU A 329 -22.26 9.47 51.19
N CYS A 330 -22.57 8.51 52.07
CA CYS A 330 -22.92 8.77 53.48
C CYS A 330 -24.12 9.73 53.69
N ASP A 331 -25.16 9.64 52.85
CA ASP A 331 -26.37 10.48 52.98
C ASP A 331 -26.96 10.39 54.41
N GLY A 332 -27.11 11.55 55.07
CA GLY A 332 -27.52 11.68 56.48
C GLY A 332 -26.40 11.56 57.53
N GLY A 333 -25.12 11.47 57.13
CA GLY A 333 -23.96 11.34 58.02
C GLY A 333 -22.74 12.20 57.61
N GLU A 334 -21.62 12.03 58.32
CA GLU A 334 -20.31 12.61 57.98
C GLU A 334 -19.40 11.52 57.41
N CYS A 335 -18.76 11.78 56.27
CA CYS A 335 -17.81 10.87 55.64
C CYS A 335 -16.38 11.11 56.15
N GLN A 336 -15.66 10.05 56.48
CA GLN A 336 -14.23 10.07 56.78
C GLN A 336 -13.49 9.12 55.83
N ASN A 337 -12.55 9.68 55.07
CA ASN A 337 -11.72 8.91 54.15
C ASN A 337 -10.68 8.07 54.91
N THR A 338 -10.44 6.84 54.47
CA THR A 338 -9.47 5.91 55.05
C THR A 338 -8.66 5.25 53.93
N ASP A 339 -7.53 4.62 54.26
CA ASP A 339 -6.70 3.97 53.24
C ASP A 339 -7.44 2.78 52.59
N GLY A 340 -7.73 2.89 51.29
CA GLY A 340 -8.46 1.93 50.46
C GLY A 340 -9.97 1.89 50.68
N SER A 341 -10.55 2.81 51.47
CA SER A 341 -11.99 2.83 51.76
C SER A 341 -12.44 4.11 52.46
N TYR A 342 -13.69 4.14 52.92
CA TYR A 342 -14.25 5.23 53.69
C TYR A 342 -15.15 4.73 54.82
N VAL A 343 -15.36 5.57 55.84
CA VAL A 343 -16.26 5.30 56.96
C VAL A 343 -17.31 6.39 57.07
N CYS A 344 -18.60 6.00 57.13
CA CYS A 344 -19.71 6.91 57.37
C CYS A 344 -20.07 6.98 58.85
N MET A 345 -20.11 8.19 59.41
CA MET A 345 -20.53 8.46 60.78
C MET A 345 -21.94 9.05 60.81
N CYS A 346 -22.92 8.26 61.24
CA CYS A 346 -24.31 8.70 61.32
C CYS A 346 -24.57 9.56 62.56
N ARG A 347 -25.32 10.65 62.37
CA ARG A 347 -25.79 11.48 63.49
C ARG A 347 -26.99 10.82 64.16
N HIS A 348 -26.99 10.75 65.49
CA HIS A 348 -28.11 10.18 66.26
C HIS A 348 -29.44 10.90 65.91
N PRO A 349 -30.56 10.17 65.68
CA PRO A 349 -30.81 8.75 65.93
C PRO A 349 -30.62 7.82 64.71
N LEU A 350 -29.83 8.18 63.70
CA LEU A 350 -29.63 7.35 62.51
C LEU A 350 -28.57 6.26 62.75
N VAL A 351 -28.71 5.13 62.05
CA VAL A 351 -27.75 4.01 62.02
C VAL A 351 -27.30 3.75 60.58
N LEU A 352 -26.08 3.24 60.41
CA LEU A 352 -25.53 2.94 59.08
C LEU A 352 -26.17 1.67 58.52
N ASP A 353 -26.77 1.78 57.35
CA ASP A 353 -27.25 0.65 56.58
C ASP A 353 -26.07 -0.02 55.84
N PRO A 354 -25.77 -1.32 56.08
CA PRO A 354 -24.58 -1.98 55.56
C PRO A 354 -24.60 -2.25 54.05
N ASP A 355 -25.78 -2.26 53.43
CA ASP A 355 -25.91 -2.51 51.98
C ASP A 355 -25.83 -1.20 51.19
N SER A 356 -26.55 -0.18 51.61
CA SER A 356 -26.61 1.12 50.93
C SER A 356 -25.55 2.12 51.37
N HIS A 357 -24.82 1.85 52.46
CA HIS A 357 -23.82 2.75 53.06
C HIS A 357 -24.40 4.14 53.39
N ARG A 358 -25.70 4.20 53.73
CA ARG A 358 -26.45 5.41 54.07
C ARG A 358 -26.91 5.38 55.53
N CYS A 359 -27.13 6.56 56.10
CA CYS A 359 -27.63 6.69 57.46
C CYS A 359 -29.17 6.64 57.46
N VAL A 360 -29.72 5.53 57.94
CA VAL A 360 -31.17 5.29 57.99
C VAL A 360 -31.71 5.37 59.42
N PRO A 361 -32.98 5.74 59.63
CA PRO A 361 -33.60 5.68 60.94
C PRO A 361 -33.56 4.26 61.53
N VAL A 362 -33.39 4.14 62.84
CA VAL A 362 -33.49 2.84 63.52
C VAL A 362 -34.86 2.23 63.21
N PRO A 363 -34.95 0.96 62.77
CA PRO A 363 -36.23 0.28 62.62
C PRO A 363 -36.95 0.31 63.97
N GLU A 364 -38.13 0.94 64.03
CA GLU A 364 -38.97 0.89 65.21
C GLU A 364 -39.28 -0.60 65.50
N LEU A 365 -38.83 -1.07 66.66
CA LEU A 365 -39.29 -2.34 67.21
C LEU A 365 -40.82 -2.26 67.25
N ALA A 366 -41.49 -3.09 66.44
CA ALA A 366 -42.93 -3.30 66.52
C ALA A 366 -43.31 -3.58 67.99
N GLU A 367 -43.87 -2.58 68.66
CA GLU A 367 -44.56 -2.78 69.93
C GLU A 367 -45.76 -3.72 69.66
N GLN A 368 -45.81 -4.78 70.45
CA GLN A 368 -46.93 -5.74 70.54
C GLN A 368 -48.19 -5.10 71.09
#